data_AF-W1XT44-F1
#
_entry.id   AF-W1XT44-F1
#
_cell.length_a   1.000
_cell.length_b   1.000
_cell.length_c   1.000
_cell.angle_alpha   90.00
_cell.angle_beta   90.00
_cell.angle_gamma   90.00
#
_symmetry.space_group_name_H-M   'P 1'
#
loop_
_entity.id
_entity.type
_entity.pdbx_description
1 polymer ?
#
loop_
_entity_poly.entity_id
_entity_poly.type
_entity_poly.pdbx_seq_one_letter_code
_entity_poly.pdbx_strand_id
1 'polypeptide(L)' 'TFEMNGTILMTVADRDKAEACELAKGFINLGYHIEATGGTGKYFIEHGVDCKVVNKISEGDDNCADHIR' A
#
# COMPACT_ATOMS: atom_id res chain seq x y z
N THR A 1 15.82 -0.25 20.16
CA THR A 1 15.39 -0.97 18.96
C THR A 1 14.54 -0.01 18.16
N PHE A 2 14.88 0.28 16.91
CA PHE A 2 13.94 0.99 16.04
C PHE A 2 12.79 0.04 15.75
N GLU A 3 11.61 0.34 16.25
CA GLU A 3 10.41 -0.34 15.80
C GLU A 3 10.12 0.20 14.39
N MET A 4 10.09 -0.69 13.40
CA MET A 4 9.66 -0.33 12.05
C MET A 4 8.15 -0.52 12.00
N ASN A 5 7.44 0.40 12.65
CA ASN A 5 5.99 0.45 12.74
C ASN A 5 5.50 1.70 12.03
N GLY A 6 5.20 1.54 10.74
CA GLY A 6 4.69 2.61 9.90
C GLY A 6 3.81 2.06 8.78
N THR A 7 3.06 2.95 8.16
CA THR A 7 2.22 2.63 7.00
C THR A 7 2.88 3.13 5.73
N ILE A 8 2.95 2.29 4.71
CA ILE A 8 3.41 2.64 3.37
C ILE A 8 2.22 2.71 2.45
N LEU A 9 1.99 3.87 1.86
CA LEU A 9 1.02 4.05 0.79
C LEU A 9 1.64 3.72 -0.58
N MET A 10 1.00 2.84 -1.34
CA MET A 10 1.43 2.44 -2.67
C MET A 10 0.39 2.78 -3.75
N THR A 11 0.82 3.55 -4.74
CA THR A 11 0.07 3.79 -5.98
C THR A 11 0.98 3.44 -7.15
N VAL A 12 0.58 2.45 -7.95
CA VAL A 12 1.47 1.78 -8.90
C VAL A 12 0.76 1.64 -10.24
N ALA A 13 1.45 2.03 -11.31
CA ALA A 13 0.97 1.83 -12.68
C ALA A 13 0.86 0.33 -13.00
N ASP A 14 -0.12 -0.06 -13.81
CA ASP A 14 -0.43 -1.48 -14.07
C ASP A 14 0.77 -2.32 -14.49
N ARG A 15 1.67 -1.76 -15.31
CA ARG A 15 2.88 -2.43 -15.80
C ARG A 15 3.91 -2.76 -14.70
N ASP A 16 3.88 -2.04 -13.59
CA ASP A 16 4.89 -2.12 -12.52
C ASP A 16 4.35 -2.91 -11.29
N LYS A 17 3.10 -3.38 -11.34
CA LYS A 17 2.41 -4.01 -10.19
C LYS A 17 3.04 -5.32 -9.75
N ALA A 18 3.57 -6.12 -10.67
CA ALA A 18 4.21 -7.39 -10.34
C ALA A 18 5.44 -7.17 -9.46
N GLU A 19 6.31 -6.22 -9.84
CA GLU A 19 7.49 -5.86 -9.06
C GLU A 19 7.09 -5.21 -7.72
N ALA A 20 6.14 -4.28 -7.74
CA ALA A 20 5.68 -3.62 -6.54
C ALA A 20 5.02 -4.59 -5.53
N CYS A 21 4.38 -5.65 -5.99
CA CYS A 21 3.79 -6.68 -5.15
C CYS A 21 4.88 -7.42 -4.34
N GLU A 22 6.02 -7.74 -4.95
CA GLU A 22 7.14 -8.37 -4.24
C GLU A 22 7.78 -7.42 -3.21
N LEU A 23 7.88 -6.13 -3.54
CA LEU A 23 8.33 -5.12 -2.58
C LEU A 23 7.37 -5.00 -1.38
N ALA A 24 6.06 -4.99 -1.64
CA ALA A 24 5.05 -4.93 -0.58
C ALA A 24 5.16 -6.10 0.40
N LYS A 25 5.39 -7.33 -0.09
CA LYS A 25 5.68 -8.50 0.77
C LYS A 25 6.93 -8.29 1.62
N GLY A 26 7.99 -7.74 1.02
CA GLY A 26 9.23 -7.41 1.73
C GLY A 26 8.98 -6.45 2.88
N PHE A 27 8.21 -5.38 2.66
CA PHE A 27 7.89 -4.40 3.71
C PHE A 27 7.01 -4.97 4.82
N ILE A 28 6.03 -5.82 4.49
CA ILE A 28 5.22 -6.51 5.50
C ILE A 28 6.10 -7.39 6.40
N ASN A 29 7.06 -8.13 5.82
CA ASN A 29 8.01 -8.94 6.58
C ASN A 29 8.91 -8.11 7.50
N LEU A 30 9.09 -6.83 7.20
CA LEU A 30 9.84 -5.87 8.02
C LEU A 30 8.96 -5.18 9.09
N GLY A 31 7.65 -5.45 9.11
CA GLY A 31 6.70 -4.92 10.10
C GLY A 31 5.88 -3.71 9.65
N TYR A 32 5.95 -3.33 8.36
CA TYR A 32 5.16 -2.23 7.82
C TYR A 32 3.74 -2.68 7.45
N HIS A 33 2.79 -1.76 7.59
CA HIS A 33 1.45 -1.91 7.02
C HIS A 33 1.41 -1.33 5.61
N ILE A 34 0.71 -1.98 4.69
CA ILE A 34 0.54 -1.48 3.32
C ILE A 34 -0.86 -0.90 3.16
N GLU A 35 -0.93 0.33 2.65
CA GLU A 35 -2.13 0.93 2.11
C GLU A 35 -1.96 1.11 0.60
N ALA A 36 -3.02 0.94 -0.19
CA ALA A 36 -2.91 1.06 -1.65
C ALA A 36 -4.18 1.61 -2.30
N THR A 37 -4.00 2.39 -3.37
CA THR A 37 -5.15 2.85 -4.18
C THR A 37 -5.87 1.68 -4.84
N GLY A 38 -7.18 1.81 -5.10
CA GLY A 38 -8.05 0.70 -5.54
C GLY A 38 -7.47 -0.27 -6.57
N GLY A 39 -6.91 0.24 -7.68
CA GLY A 39 -6.32 -0.60 -8.73
C GLY A 39 -5.06 -1.35 -8.30
N THR A 40 -4.25 -0.76 -7.43
CA THR A 40 -3.04 -1.38 -6.86
C THR A 40 -3.42 -2.36 -5.76
N GLY A 41 -4.27 -1.97 -4.82
CA GLY A 41 -4.68 -2.81 -3.70
C GLY A 41 -5.42 -4.06 -4.13
N LYS A 42 -6.30 -3.96 -5.14
CA LYS A 42 -6.94 -5.15 -5.72
C LYS A 42 -5.92 -6.16 -6.25
N TYR A 43 -4.92 -5.69 -7.01
CA TYR A 43 -3.87 -6.56 -7.54
C TYR A 43 -3.05 -7.21 -6.41
N PHE A 44 -2.68 -6.43 -5.38
CA PHE A 44 -1.95 -6.93 -4.22
C PHE A 44 -2.70 -8.04 -3.48
N ILE A 45 -3.99 -7.83 -3.18
CA ILE A 45 -4.83 -8.83 -2.49
C ILE A 45 -4.94 -10.11 -3.32
N GLU A 46 -5.16 -9.99 -4.64
CA GLU A 46 -5.20 -11.14 -5.56
C GLU A 46 -3.89 -11.95 -5.60
N HIS A 47 -2.76 -11.33 -5.24
CA HIS A 47 -1.42 -11.94 -5.25
C HIS A 47 -0.84 -12.18 -3.83
N GLY A 48 -1.71 -12.18 -2.81
CA GLY A 48 -1.36 -12.58 -1.45
C GLY A 48 -0.65 -11.52 -0.62
N VAL A 49 -0.76 -10.24 -0.98
CA VAL A 49 -0.30 -9.11 -0.17
C VAL A 49 -1.48 -8.56 0.61
N ASP A 50 -1.36 -8.57 1.94
CA ASP A 50 -2.34 -7.93 2.82
C ASP A 50 -2.13 -6.41 2.80
N CYS A 51 -3.15 -5.68 2.35
CA CYS A 51 -3.14 -4.23 2.31
C CYS A 51 -4.53 -3.65 2.50
N LYS A 52 -4.62 -2.45 3.09
CA LYS A 52 -5.85 -1.67 3.16
C LYS A 52 -6.01 -0.87 1.86
N VAL A 53 -7.17 -0.98 1.23
CA VAL A 53 -7.50 -0.17 0.05
C VAL A 53 -7.95 1.22 0.49
N VAL A 54 -7.34 2.27 -0.07
CA VAL A 54 -7.67 3.67 0.23
C VAL A 54 -8.06 4.44 -1.04
N ASN A 55 -8.84 5.51 -0.86
CA ASN A 55 -9.25 6.39 -1.95
C ASN A 55 -8.13 7.36 -2.33
N LYS A 56 -8.10 7.82 -3.59
CA LYS A 56 -7.15 8.86 -4.01
C LYS A 56 -7.48 10.18 -3.28
N ILE A 57 -6.47 11.05 -3.13
CA ILE A 57 -6.63 12.41 -2.58
C ILE A 57 -7.73 13.21 -3.31
N SER A 58 -7.95 12.94 -4.60
CA SER A 58 -8.98 13.57 -5.41
C SER A 58 -10.41 13.09 -5.15
N GLU A 59 -10.61 12.06 -4.32
CA GLU A 59 -11.87 11.32 -4.21
C GLU A 59 -12.65 11.59 -2.90
N GLY A 60 -12.15 12.45 -2.00
CA GLY A 60 -12.89 12.93 -0.81
C GLY A 60 -12.09 12.90 0.50
N ASP A 61 -12.82 12.96 1.63
CA ASP A 61 -12.28 12.76 2.99
C ASP A 61 -11.92 11.27 3.22
N ASP A 62 -10.99 10.98 4.14
CA ASP A 62 -10.36 9.66 4.35
C ASP A 62 -9.42 9.25 3.21
N ASN A 63 -8.57 10.20 2.80
CA ASN A 63 -7.64 10.01 1.71
C ASN A 63 -6.20 9.84 2.21
N CYS A 64 -5.33 9.37 1.32
CA CYS A 64 -3.90 9.20 1.51
C CYS A 64 -3.19 10.29 2.34
N ALA A 65 -3.60 11.56 2.22
CA ALA A 65 -2.98 12.68 2.90
C ALA A 65 -3.24 12.69 4.42
N ASP A 66 -4.33 12.07 4.88
CA ASP A 66 -4.68 11.99 6.30
C ASP A 66 -3.78 10.99 7.05
N HIS A 67 -3.10 10.09 6.32
CA HIS A 67 -2.22 9.04 6.86
C HIS A 67 -0.71 9.34 6.73
N ILE A 68 -0.32 10.42 6.05
CA ILE A 68 1.09 10.83 5.91
C ILE A 68 1.36 11.98 6.89
N ARG A 69 2.20 11.74 7.91
CA ARG A 69 2.60 12.73 8.91
C ARG A 69 4.12 12.84 9.06
#